data_AF-A0A7V1ST35-F1
#
_entry.id   AF-A0A7V1ST35-F1
#
_cell.length_a   1.000
_cell.length_b   1.000
_cell.length_c   1.000
_cell.angle_alpha   90.00
_cell.angle_beta   90.00
_cell.angle_gamma   90.00
#
_symmetry.space_group_name_H-M   'P 1'
#
loop_
_entity.id
_entity.type
_entity.pdbx_description
1 polymer ?
#
loop_
_entity_poly.entity_id
_entity_poly.type
_entity_poly.pdbx_seq_one_letter_code
_entity_poly.pdbx_strand_id
1 'polypeptide(L)'
;MSTTLTKYQKGMKNKDILESFPYDETIGGKEHHYRITQNVASYGIEQDGVIIAEVAHDDLWKQLSGEPLAEELLESICDHIENYFA
;
A
#
# COMPACT_ATOMS: atom_id res chain seq x y z
N MET A 1 39.52 7.40 30.64
CA MET A 1 39.28 8.61 29.83
C MET A 1 38.80 8.13 28.47
N SER A 2 37.48 8.09 28.30
CA SER A 2 36.70 9.08 27.54
C SER A 2 36.81 8.85 26.04
N THR A 3 35.95 7.99 25.51
CA THR A 3 34.77 8.32 24.66
C THR A 3 35.14 8.68 23.23
N THR A 4 34.67 7.89 22.26
CA THR A 4 33.86 8.42 21.13
C THR A 4 33.00 7.29 20.58
N LEU A 5 31.71 7.36 20.92
CA LEU A 5 30.62 6.76 20.13
C LEU A 5 30.60 7.44 18.76
N THR A 6 30.52 6.66 17.67
CA THR A 6 30.02 7.20 16.40
C THR A 6 28.81 6.37 15.98
N LYS A 7 27.64 6.91 16.34
CA LYS A 7 26.35 6.61 15.73
C LYS A 7 26.49 6.70 14.21
N TYR A 8 26.34 5.59 13.50
CA TYR A 8 25.94 5.65 12.10
C TYR A 8 24.43 5.87 12.03
N GLN A 9 23.99 7.09 12.36
CA GLN A 9 22.74 7.62 11.81
C GLN A 9 23.05 8.11 10.40
N LYS A 10 23.05 7.18 9.45
CA LYS A 10 23.11 7.53 8.03
C LYS A 10 21.71 7.93 7.59
N GLY A 11 21.47 9.24 7.60
CA GLY A 11 20.25 9.84 7.08
C GLY A 11 19.94 9.35 5.67
N MET A 12 18.78 8.70 5.53
CA MET A 12 18.01 8.76 4.30
C MET A 12 16.94 9.81 4.50
N LYS A 13 17.19 10.93 3.81
CA LYS A 13 16.33 12.06 3.50
C LYS A 13 14.84 11.71 3.56
N ASN A 14 14.07 12.48 4.33
CA ASN A 14 12.63 12.66 4.19
C ASN A 14 12.28 12.85 2.70
N LYS A 15 11.86 11.79 2.05
CA LYS A 15 11.05 11.82 0.84
C LYS A 15 9.78 11.11 1.27
N ASP A 16 8.74 11.91 1.45
CA ASP A 16 7.33 11.54 1.53
C ASP A 16 7.09 10.18 2.24
N ILE A 17 6.66 10.21 3.51
CA ILE A 17 6.23 8.98 4.17
C ILE A 17 5.00 8.47 3.39
N LEU A 18 5.27 7.57 2.46
CA LEU A 18 4.32 6.77 1.73
C LEU A 18 3.89 5.67 2.70
N GLU A 19 2.74 5.87 3.33
CA GLU A 19 2.23 4.95 4.34
C GLU A 19 1.87 3.61 3.70
N SER A 20 2.11 2.52 4.42
CA SER A 20 1.73 1.19 3.95
C SER A 20 1.02 0.43 5.06
N PHE A 21 -0.07 -0.23 4.72
CA PHE A 21 -0.91 -0.96 5.67
C PHE A 21 -1.38 -2.29 5.10
N PRO A 22 -1.66 -3.28 5.96
CA PRO A 22 -2.10 -4.58 5.51
C PRO A 22 -3.56 -4.56 5.04
N TYR A 23 -3.89 -5.49 4.16
CA TYR A 23 -5.24 -5.82 3.74
C TYR A 23 -5.38 -7.35 3.80
N ASP A 24 -6.32 -7.80 4.61
CA ASP A 24 -6.54 -9.19 4.96
C ASP A 24 -8.03 -9.48 4.89
N GLU A 25 -8.51 -10.01 3.76
CA GLU A 25 -9.96 -10.23 3.55
C GLU A 25 -10.22 -11.55 2.83
N THR A 26 -11.42 -12.11 3.02
CA THR A 26 -11.88 -13.30 2.29
C THR A 26 -12.98 -12.92 1.31
N ILE A 27 -12.69 -13.02 0.01
CA ILE A 27 -13.62 -12.64 -1.07
C ILE A 27 -13.80 -13.81 -2.01
N GLY A 28 -15.05 -14.12 -2.37
CA GLY A 28 -15.36 -15.26 -3.26
C GLY A 28 -14.86 -16.61 -2.75
N GLY A 29 -14.69 -16.76 -1.42
CA GLY A 29 -14.16 -17.96 -0.78
C GLY A 29 -12.64 -18.14 -0.91
N LYS A 30 -11.90 -17.09 -1.30
CA LYS A 30 -10.44 -17.06 -1.32
C LYS A 30 -9.92 -16.05 -0.32
N GLU A 31 -8.87 -16.42 0.40
CA GLU A 31 -8.15 -15.51 1.29
C GLU A 31 -7.22 -14.63 0.46
N HIS A 32 -7.29 -13.33 0.71
CA HIS A 32 -6.48 -12.30 0.07
C HIS A 32 -5.62 -11.64 1.14
N HIS A 33 -4.30 -11.77 0.99
CA HIS A 33 -3.32 -11.11 1.84
C HIS A 33 -2.48 -10.17 0.99
N TYR A 34 -2.72 -8.87 1.16
CA TYR A 34 -2.04 -7.82 0.43
C TYR A 34 -1.46 -6.79 1.37
N ARG A 35 -0.47 -6.06 0.87
CA ARG A 35 0.00 -4.83 1.46
C ARG A 35 -0.35 -3.68 0.54
N ILE A 36 -1.08 -2.72 1.06
CA ILE A 36 -1.40 -1.50 0.33
C ILE A 36 -0.31 -0.49 0.65
N THR A 37 0.30 0.07 -0.37
CA THR A 37 1.32 1.11 -0.25
C THR A 37 0.83 2.38 -0.92
N GLN A 38 0.66 3.44 -0.16
CA GLN A 38 0.34 4.75 -0.70
C GLN A 38 1.49 5.26 -1.56
N ASN A 39 1.17 5.85 -2.70
CA ASN A 39 2.08 6.61 -3.56
C ASN A 39 1.55 8.06 -3.65
N VAL A 40 2.23 8.91 -4.42
CA VAL A 40 1.90 10.35 -4.51
C VAL A 40 0.46 10.62 -4.98
N ALA A 41 -0.11 9.76 -5.83
CA ALA A 41 -1.47 9.90 -6.37
C ALA A 41 -2.18 8.56 -6.60
N SER A 42 -1.67 7.47 -6.00
CA SER A 42 -2.14 6.12 -6.24
C SER A 42 -1.84 5.24 -5.03
N TYR A 43 -2.32 4.00 -5.06
CA TYR A 43 -2.06 2.96 -4.08
C TYR A 43 -1.60 1.70 -4.80
N GLY A 44 -0.40 1.24 -4.48
CA GLY A 44 0.12 -0.03 -4.96
C GLY A 44 -0.43 -1.18 -4.12
N ILE A 45 -0.98 -2.19 -4.78
CA ILE A 45 -1.41 -3.45 -4.18
C ILE A 45 -0.25 -4.43 -4.32
N GLU A 46 0.40 -4.72 -3.21
CA GLU A 46 1.57 -5.59 -3.14
C GLU A 46 1.19 -6.98 -2.61
N GLN A 47 1.65 -8.01 -3.30
CA GLN A 47 1.59 -9.40 -2.85
C GLN A 47 3.00 -9.98 -2.87
N ASP A 48 3.43 -10.60 -1.77
CA ASP A 48 4.75 -11.24 -1.64
C ASP A 48 5.94 -10.33 -2.02
N GLY A 49 5.82 -9.02 -1.76
CA GLY A 49 6.84 -8.02 -2.09
C GLY A 49 6.84 -7.53 -3.54
N VAL A 50 5.83 -7.90 -4.33
CA VAL A 50 5.66 -7.48 -5.73
C VAL A 50 4.35 -6.69 -5.87
N ILE A 51 4.39 -5.52 -6.50
CA ILE A 51 3.19 -4.75 -6.84
C ILE A 51 2.47 -5.48 -7.99
N ILE A 52 1.30 -6.05 -7.70
CA ILE A 52 0.49 -6.79 -8.67
C ILE A 52 -0.53 -5.89 -9.38
N ALA A 53 -0.94 -4.80 -8.72
CA ALA A 53 -1.89 -3.83 -9.24
C ALA A 53 -1.65 -2.45 -8.64
N GLU A 54 -2.13 -1.42 -9.32
CA GLU A 54 -2.16 -0.05 -8.81
C GLU A 54 -3.55 0.51 -8.98
N VAL A 55 -4.07 1.16 -7.94
CA VAL A 55 -5.39 1.80 -7.92
C VAL A 55 -5.26 3.27 -7.57
N ALA A 56 -6.18 4.11 -8.03
CA ALA A 56 -6.20 5.52 -7.68
C ALA A 56 -7.63 6.01 -7.48
N HIS A 57 -7.75 7.04 -6.65
CA HIS A 57 -8.99 7.75 -6.39
C HIS A 57 -8.87 9.16 -6.99
N ASP A 58 -9.40 9.31 -8.21
CA ASP A 58 -9.60 10.62 -8.85
C ASP A 58 -11.04 11.09 -8.56
N ASP A 59 -11.98 10.84 -9.47
CA ASP A 59 -13.44 11.04 -9.27
C ASP A 59 -14.15 9.76 -8.79
N LEU A 60 -13.63 8.61 -9.21
CA LEU A 60 -14.07 7.27 -8.84
C LEU A 60 -12.83 6.40 -8.70
N TRP A 61 -12.92 5.40 -7.83
CA TRP A 61 -11.90 4.37 -7.71
C TRP A 61 -11.74 3.61 -9.02
N LYS A 62 -10.49 3.47 -9.46
CA LYS A 62 -10.15 2.71 -10.66
C LYS A 62 -8.78 2.07 -10.55
N GLN A 63 -8.63 0.93 -11.20
CA GLN A 63 -7.32 0.32 -11.41
C GLN A 63 -6.58 1.04 -12.55
N LEU A 64 -5.34 1.44 -12.28
CA LEU A 64 -4.46 2.11 -13.24
C LEU A 64 -3.58 1.11 -14.01
N SER A 65 -3.08 0.08 -13.33
CA SER A 65 -2.13 -0.88 -13.92
C SER A 65 -2.14 -2.24 -13.21
N GLY A 66 -1.42 -3.20 -13.80
CA GLY A 66 -1.23 -4.55 -13.25
C GLY A 66 -2.27 -5.57 -13.73
N GLU A 67 -2.37 -6.67 -13.00
CA GLU A 67 -3.34 -7.73 -13.30
C GLU A 67 -4.76 -7.26 -12.92
N PRO A 68 -5.76 -7.38 -13.82
CA PRO A 68 -7.12 -6.95 -13.52
C PRO A 68 -7.65 -7.63 -12.25
N LEU A 69 -7.95 -6.83 -11.23
CA LEU A 69 -8.57 -7.31 -10.01
C LEU A 69 -10.05 -7.63 -10.30
N ALA A 70 -10.58 -8.64 -9.61
CA ALA A 70 -12.02 -8.88 -9.61
C ALA A 70 -12.74 -7.65 -9.04
N GLU A 71 -13.92 -7.31 -9.58
CA GLU A 71 -14.69 -6.14 -9.17
C GLU A 71 -14.92 -6.10 -7.65
N GLU A 72 -15.39 -7.20 -7.08
CA GLU A 72 -15.62 -7.33 -5.63
C GLU A 72 -14.35 -7.10 -4.79
N LEU A 73 -13.18 -7.52 -5.31
CA LEU A 73 -11.89 -7.31 -4.64
C LEU A 73 -11.44 -5.86 -4.74
N LEU A 74 -11.60 -5.25 -5.91
CA LEU A 74 -11.26 -3.85 -6.12
C LEU A 74 -12.10 -2.95 -5.20
N GLU A 75 -13.42 -3.14 -5.17
CA GLU A 75 -14.32 -2.39 -4.30
C GLU A 75 -13.93 -2.54 -2.82
N SER A 76 -13.72 -3.77 -2.34
CA SER A 76 -13.31 -4.02 -0.95
C SER A 76 -11.97 -3.38 -0.60
N ILE A 77 -10.97 -3.44 -1.49
CA ILE A 77 -9.68 -2.76 -1.29
C ILE A 77 -9.89 -1.24 -1.19
N CYS A 78 -10.71 -0.67 -2.05
CA CYS A 78 -10.97 0.77 -2.07
C CYS A 78 -11.69 1.22 -0.79
N ASP A 79 -12.72 0.50 -0.37
CA ASP A 79 -13.41 0.72 0.90
C ASP A 79 -12.45 0.63 2.09
N HIS A 80 -11.53 -0.35 2.08
CA HIS A 80 -10.52 -0.49 3.13
C HIS A 80 -9.55 0.70 3.16
N ILE A 81 -9.14 1.23 1.99
CA ILE A 81 -8.32 2.43 1.91
C ILE A 81 -9.06 3.64 2.48
N GLU A 82 -10.32 3.84 2.12
CA GLU A 82 -11.12 4.95 2.65
C GLU A 82 -11.31 4.85 4.16
N ASN A 83 -11.63 3.66 4.67
CA ASN A 83 -11.80 3.40 6.10
C ASN A 83 -10.50 3.60 6.90
N TYR A 84 -9.34 3.40 6.29
CA TYR A 84 -8.06 3.61 6.96
C TYR A 84 -7.78 5.11 7.22
N PHE A 85 -8.29 6.01 6.38
CA PHE A 85 -8.07 7.46 6.47
C PHE A 85 -9.26 8.28 6.99
N ALA A 86 -10.43 7.65 7.19
CA ALA A 86 -11.64 8.28 7.74
C ALA A 86 -11.53 8.58 9.25
#